data_AF-A0A519EZC8-F1
#
_entry.id   AF-A0A519EZC8-F1
#
_cell.length_a   1.000
_cell.length_b   1.000
_cell.length_c   1.000
_cell.angle_alpha   90.00
_cell.angle_beta   90.00
_cell.angle_gamma   90.00
#
_symmetry.space_group_name_H-M   'P 1'
#
loop_
_entity.id
_entity.type
_entity.pdbx_description
1 polymer ?
#
loop_
_entity_poly.entity_id
_entity_poly.type
_entity_poly.pdbx_seq_one_letter_code
_entity_poly.pdbx_strand_id
1 'polypeptide(L)' 'MLTIIPRAEDVEGQPILRPLPAARCRSVGPFVFFDHMLETAYAPGTGMDIRQHPHIGLSTLTYLFEGEIRHKDSLGS' A
#
# COMPACT_ATOMS: atom_id res chain seq x y z
N MET A 1 3.43 25.01 8.79
CA MET A 1 2.59 23.90 8.29
C MET A 1 3.34 22.60 8.52
N LEU A 2 2.66 21.53 8.96
CA LEU A 2 3.31 20.24 9.10
C LEU A 2 3.56 19.63 7.71
N THR A 3 4.82 19.32 7.41
CA THR A 3 5.21 18.56 6.20
C THR A 3 5.62 17.15 6.61
N ILE A 4 5.03 16.15 5.98
CA ILE A 4 5.39 14.74 6.14
C ILE A 4 6.33 14.38 4.98
N ILE A 5 7.52 13.91 5.31
CA ILE A 5 8.44 13.33 4.33
C ILE A 5 8.21 11.82 4.35
N PRO A 6 7.71 11.22 3.25
CA PRO A 6 7.51 9.78 3.18
C PRO A 6 8.84 9.04 3.28
N ARG A 7 8.82 7.87 3.92
CA ARG A 7 9.98 6.97 3.94
C ARG A 7 9.85 5.92 2.84
N ALA A 8 10.97 5.56 2.22
CA ALA A 8 11.02 4.45 1.30
C ALA A 8 10.95 3.12 2.08
N GLU A 9 10.14 2.21 1.59
CA GLU A 9 9.99 0.84 2.10
C GLU A 9 9.76 -0.14 0.95
N ASP A 10 9.81 -1.43 1.27
CA ASP A 10 9.51 -2.53 0.35
C ASP A 10 8.40 -3.40 0.96
N VAL A 11 7.41 -3.77 0.15
CA VAL A 11 6.33 -4.69 0.54
C VAL A 11 6.33 -5.87 -0.42
N GLU A 12 6.96 -6.97 -0.01
CA GLU A 12 7.13 -8.20 -0.80
C GLU A 12 7.64 -7.93 -2.23
N GLY A 13 8.67 -7.08 -2.36
CA GLY A 13 9.31 -6.74 -3.63
C GLY A 13 8.66 -5.57 -4.39
N GLN A 14 7.56 -5.00 -3.86
CA GLN A 14 7.01 -3.74 -4.36
C GLN A 14 7.63 -2.57 -3.59
N PRO A 15 8.44 -1.71 -4.24
CA PRO A 15 8.93 -0.49 -3.63
C PRO A 15 7.78 0.52 -3.43
N ILE A 16 7.76 1.16 -2.27
CA ILE A 16 6.73 2.11 -1.87
C ILE A 16 7.33 3.35 -1.21
N LEU A 17 6.53 4.42 -1.16
CA LEU A 17 6.71 5.52 -0.22
C LEU A 17 5.58 5.50 0.82
N ARG A 18 5.92 5.55 2.11
CA ARG A 18 4.96 5.50 3.22
C ARG A 18 4.90 6.84 3.98
N PRO A 19 3.92 7.72 3.68
CA PRO A 19 3.67 8.93 4.46
C PRO A 19 3.03 8.66 5.82
N LEU A 20 2.11 7.70 5.93
CA LEU A 20 1.40 7.39 7.18
C LEU A 20 1.55 5.91 7.57
N PRO A 21 1.73 5.61 8.87
CA PRO A 21 1.88 6.54 9.97
C PRO A 21 3.27 7.22 9.99
N ALA A 22 3.34 8.45 10.51
CA ALA A 22 4.58 9.18 10.77
C ALA A 22 4.68 9.60 12.25
N ALA A 23 5.91 9.81 12.75
CA ALA A 23 6.15 10.12 14.17
C ALA A 23 5.36 11.33 14.70
N ARG A 24 5.11 12.33 13.86
CA ARG A 24 4.38 13.57 14.20
C ARG A 24 2.95 13.62 13.65
N CYS A 25 2.50 12.60 12.93
CA CYS A 25 1.16 12.50 12.35
C CYS A 25 0.81 11.02 12.15
N ARG A 26 -0.01 10.49 13.05
CA ARG A 26 -0.43 9.08 13.00
C ARG A 26 -1.61 8.84 12.06
N SER A 27 -2.43 9.87 11.83
CA SER A 27 -3.58 9.81 10.94
C SER A 27 -3.95 11.20 10.41
N VAL A 28 -4.70 11.20 9.31
CA VAL A 28 -5.39 12.38 8.77
C VAL A 28 -6.87 12.01 8.66
N GLY A 29 -7.69 12.47 9.61
CA GLY A 29 -9.08 12.02 9.72
C GLY A 29 -9.15 10.48 9.84
N PRO A 30 -9.91 9.77 8.98
CA PRO A 30 -10.01 8.31 9.01
C PRO A 30 -8.81 7.58 8.37
N PHE A 31 -7.91 8.29 7.67
CA PHE A 31 -6.76 7.68 7.02
C PHE A 31 -5.63 7.46 8.02
N VAL A 32 -5.46 6.21 8.45
CA VAL A 32 -4.46 5.79 9.44
C VAL A 32 -3.20 5.17 8.81
N PHE A 33 -3.27 4.88 7.52
CA PHE A 33 -2.21 4.26 6.74
C PHE A 33 -2.26 4.79 5.31
N PHE A 34 -1.11 5.00 4.69
CA PHE A 34 -1.01 5.44 3.31
C PHE A 34 0.30 4.94 2.73
N ASP A 35 0.21 4.20 1.62
CA ASP A 35 1.34 3.83 0.78
C ASP A 35 1.14 4.36 -0.63
N HIS A 36 2.18 4.94 -1.19
CA HIS A 36 2.28 5.22 -2.61
C HIS A 36 3.16 4.14 -3.24
N MET A 37 2.54 3.24 -4.00
CA MET A 37 3.23 2.24 -4.80
C MET A 37 4.03 2.94 -5.90
N LEU A 38 5.34 2.72 -5.93
CA LEU A 38 6.20 3.30 -6.97
C LEU A 38 6.04 2.53 -8.27
N GLU A 39 6.09 3.26 -9.39
CA GLU A 39 6.08 2.66 -10.72
C GLU A 39 7.20 1.63 -10.82
N THR A 40 6.83 0.40 -11.16
CA THR A 40 7.76 -0.73 -11.23
C THR A 40 7.43 -1.56 -12.46
N ALA A 41 8.44 -1.78 -13.31
CA ALA A 41 8.31 -2.64 -14.48
C ALA A 41 8.55 -4.11 -14.07
N TYR A 42 7.62 -4.99 -14.46
CA TYR A 42 7.70 -6.42 -14.20
C TYR A 42 7.96 -7.19 -15.49
N ALA A 43 8.79 -8.23 -15.41
CA ALA A 43 8.89 -9.19 -16.50
C ALA A 43 7.58 -9.99 -16.61
N PRO A 44 7.24 -10.54 -17.79
CA PRO A 44 6.05 -11.36 -17.94
C PRO A 44 5.99 -12.52 -16.93
N GLY A 45 4.86 -12.67 -16.25
CA GLY A 45 4.66 -13.69 -15.21
C GLY A 45 5.26 -13.35 -13.84
N THR A 46 5.84 -12.16 -13.69
CA THR A 46 6.29 -11.61 -12.41
C THR A 46 5.45 -10.40 -12.02
N GLY A 47 5.51 -10.00 -10.76
CA GLY A 47 4.67 -8.91 -10.25
C GLY A 47 4.76 -8.80 -8.73
N MET A 48 4.06 -7.82 -8.19
CA MET A 48 3.73 -7.79 -6.77
C MET A 48 2.87 -9.02 -6.42
N ASP A 49 3.32 -9.81 -5.46
CA ASP A 49 2.60 -10.98 -4.93
C ASP A 49 2.56 -10.90 -3.40
N ILE A 50 1.53 -10.24 -2.87
CA ILE A 50 1.35 -10.07 -1.42
C ILE A 50 0.62 -11.30 -0.87
N ARG A 51 1.26 -12.00 0.07
CA ARG A 51 0.69 -13.22 0.64
C ARG A 51 -0.53 -12.93 1.49
N GLN A 52 -1.35 -13.97 1.69
CA GLN A 52 -2.54 -13.89 2.53
C GLN A 52 -2.21 -13.36 3.93
N HIS A 53 -2.91 -12.31 4.36
CA HIS A 53 -2.75 -11.70 5.68
C HIS A 53 -4.08 -11.11 6.18
N PRO A 54 -4.32 -11.06 7.51
CA PRO A 54 -5.55 -10.54 8.07
C PRO A 54 -5.53 -9.01 8.27
N HIS A 55 -6.72 -8.39 8.27
CA HIS A 55 -6.96 -7.03 8.74
C HIS A 55 -8.16 -7.02 9.70
N ILE A 56 -8.17 -6.11 10.66
CA ILE A 56 -9.29 -5.90 11.60
C ILE A 56 -9.49 -4.41 11.88
N GLY A 57 -10.75 -3.98 11.99
CA GLY A 57 -11.09 -2.61 12.39
C GLY A 57 -10.75 -1.53 11.36
N LEU A 58 -10.55 -1.91 10.09
CA LEU A 58 -10.19 -0.99 9.01
C LEU A 58 -10.78 -1.43 7.67
N SER A 59 -10.65 -0.55 6.68
CA SER A 59 -10.89 -0.87 5.26
C SER A 59 -9.67 -0.45 4.45
N THR A 60 -9.22 -1.33 3.56
CA THR A 60 -8.14 -1.02 2.62
C THR A 60 -8.74 -0.42 1.36
N LEU A 61 -8.16 0.67 0.87
CA LEU A 61 -8.52 1.30 -0.39
C LEU A 61 -7.29 1.30 -1.28
N THR A 62 -7.39 0.65 -2.44
CA THR A 62 -6.37 0.68 -3.48
C THR A 62 -6.91 1.51 -4.64
N TYR A 63 -6.19 2.58 -4.99
CA TYR A 63 -6.46 3.38 -6.18
C TYR A 63 -5.34 3.14 -7.20
N LEU A 64 -5.64 2.38 -8.25
CA LEU A 64 -4.67 1.97 -9.25
C LEU A 64 -4.56 3.02 -10.35
N PHE A 65 -3.36 3.57 -10.52
CA PHE A 65 -3.08 4.55 -11.57
C PHE A 65 -2.85 3.86 -12.92
N GLU A 66 -1.99 2.84 -12.95
CA GLU A 66 -1.63 2.08 -14.15
C GLU A 66 -1.42 0.60 -13.83
N GLY A 67 -1.54 -0.26 -14.85
CA GLY A 67 -1.38 -1.71 -14.73
C GLY A 67 -2.65 -2.45 -14.31
N GLU A 68 -2.47 -3.64 -13.73
CA GLU A 68 -3.56 -4.47 -13.20
C GLU A 68 -3.18 -5.06 -11.84
N ILE A 69 -4.18 -5.22 -10.97
CA ILE A 69 -4.03 -5.89 -9.68
C ILE A 69 -5.20 -6.85 -9.51
N ARG A 70 -4.90 -8.10 -9.14
CA ARG A 70 -5.89 -9.07 -8.71
C ARG A 70 -5.93 -9.12 -7.19
N HIS A 71 -7.09 -8.83 -6.62
CA HIS A 71 -7.35 -9.09 -5.21
C HIS A 71 -7.99 -10.47 -5.05
N LYS A 72 -7.66 -11.15 -3.95
CA LYS A 72 -8.39 -12.34 -3.48
C LYS A 72 -8.48 -12.31 -1.96
N ASP A 73 -9.67 -12.53 -1.41
CA ASP A 73 -9.89 -12.53 0.04
C ASP A 73 -10.46 -13.85 0.60
N SER A 74 -10.70 -13.86 1.91
CA SER A 74 -11.26 -15.03 2.62
C SER A 74 -12.75 -15.28 2.38
N LEU A 75 -13.46 -14.34 1.76
CA LEU A 75 -14.86 -14.50 1.34
C LEU A 75 -14.97 -15.04 -0.09
N GLY A 76 -13.84 -15.13 -0.80
CA GLY A 76 -13.76 -15.67 -2.15
C GLY A 76 -13.92 -14.63 -3.25
N SER A 77 -13.85 -13.32 -2.91
CA SER A 77 -13.66 -12.28 -3.93
C SER A 77 -12.30 -12.41 -4.62
#